data_AF-A0A4Q3DLT9-F1
#
_entry.id   AF-A0A4Q3DLT9-F1
#
_cell.length_a   1.000
_cell.length_b   1.000
_cell.length_c   1.000
_cell.angle_alpha   90.00
_cell.angle_beta   90.00
_cell.angle_gamma   90.00
#
_symmetry.space_group_name_H-M   'P 1'
#
loop_
_entity.id
_entity.type
_entity.pdbx_description
1 polymer ?
#
loop_
_entity_poly.entity_id
_entity_poly.type
_entity_poly.pdbx_seq_one_letter_code
_entity_poly.pdbx_strand_id
1 'polypeptide(L)'
;MALAERRIMISAPQRQVNWRGRSGRFYALTSERLDGFDLVGEGLHMLARGTMPMWVGSASDVIHDAASRARFRLALAAADRAFAVEAGDDELSRMTVVWDLEGAEPVNGLSAA
;
A
#
# COMPACT_ATOMS: atom_id res chain seq x y z
N MET A 1 -13.25 16.41 38.07
CA MET A 1 -13.30 15.19 37.23
C MET A 1 -13.67 15.63 35.82
N ALA A 2 -12.70 15.80 34.94
CA ALA A 2 -12.92 16.11 33.52
C ALA A 2 -12.19 15.03 32.72
N LEU A 3 -12.91 14.26 31.90
CA LEU A 3 -12.30 13.29 31.00
C LEU A 3 -12.91 13.41 29.60
N ALA A 4 -12.21 14.24 28.83
CA ALA A 4 -11.95 14.20 27.39
C ALA A 4 -13.11 13.80 26.46
N GLU A 5 -13.66 14.83 25.80
CA GLU A 5 -14.36 14.71 24.51
C GLU A 5 -13.46 13.98 23.50
N ARG A 6 -13.83 12.75 23.14
CA ARG A 6 -13.30 12.07 21.97
C ARG A 6 -13.77 12.83 20.73
N ARG A 7 -12.91 13.69 20.20
CA ARG A 7 -13.07 14.21 18.84
C ARG A 7 -12.98 13.04 17.87
N ILE A 8 -14.13 12.57 17.39
CA ILE A 8 -14.19 11.70 16.22
C ILE A 8 -13.71 12.56 15.05
N MET A 9 -12.43 12.46 14.71
CA MET A 9 -11.93 12.97 13.45
C MET A 9 -12.61 12.14 12.36
N ILE A 10 -13.57 12.76 11.66
CA ILE A 10 -14.10 12.20 10.42
C ILE A 10 -12.93 12.25 9.44
N SER A 11 -12.22 11.13 9.30
CA SER A 11 -11.21 10.97 8.25
C SER A 11 -11.92 11.14 6.92
N ALA A 12 -11.36 11.97 6.03
CA ALA A 12 -11.88 12.09 4.68
C ALA A 12 -11.93 10.69 4.02
N PRO A 13 -12.90 10.41 3.13
CA PRO A 13 -12.97 9.13 2.44
C PRO A 13 -11.62 8.89 1.75
N GLN A 14 -10.93 7.82 2.16
CA GLN A 14 -9.65 7.48 1.58
C GLN A 14 -9.89 7.08 0.11
N ARG A 15 -9.24 7.79 -0.80
CA ARG A 15 -9.47 7.61 -2.23
C ARG A 15 -8.93 6.24 -2.66
N GLN A 16 -9.84 5.37 -3.08
CA GLN A 16 -9.46 4.12 -3.73
C GLN A 16 -9.03 4.37 -5.18
N VAL A 17 -7.96 3.69 -5.59
CA VAL A 17 -7.37 3.76 -6.92
C VAL A 17 -7.19 2.35 -7.46
N ASN A 18 -7.73 2.08 -8.64
CA ASN A 18 -7.62 0.76 -9.25
C ASN A 18 -6.26 0.56 -9.91
N TRP A 19 -5.63 -0.56 -9.58
CA TRP A 19 -4.43 -1.08 -10.23
C TRP A 19 -4.72 -2.45 -10.82
N ARG A 20 -4.17 -2.72 -11.99
CA ARG A 20 -4.23 -4.02 -12.64
C ARG A 20 -2.90 -4.74 -12.40
N GLY A 21 -2.95 -5.83 -11.65
CA GLY A 21 -1.79 -6.70 -11.44
C GLY A 21 -1.32 -7.33 -12.74
N ARG A 22 -0.09 -7.87 -12.74
CA ARG A 22 0.48 -8.56 -13.91
C ARG A 22 -0.34 -9.75 -14.41
N SER A 23 -1.17 -10.34 -13.54
CA SER A 23 -2.12 -11.41 -13.84
C SER A 23 -3.37 -10.91 -14.58
N GLY A 24 -3.61 -9.60 -14.60
CA GLY A 24 -4.84 -8.97 -15.06
C GLY A 24 -5.88 -8.75 -13.96
N ARG A 25 -5.65 -9.23 -12.73
CA ARG A 25 -6.55 -8.99 -11.59
C ARG A 25 -6.56 -7.51 -11.19
N PHE A 26 -7.73 -7.00 -10.82
CA PHE A 26 -7.90 -5.64 -10.33
C PHE A 26 -7.76 -5.59 -8.80
N TYR A 27 -7.07 -4.56 -8.33
CA TYR A 27 -6.89 -4.24 -6.92
C TYR A 27 -7.34 -2.80 -6.68
N ALA A 28 -8.31 -2.62 -5.80
CA ALA A 28 -8.71 -1.30 -5.32
C ALA A 28 -7.79 -0.91 -4.16
N LEU A 29 -6.78 -0.07 -4.45
CA LEU A 29 -5.78 0.32 -3.47
C LEU A 29 -6.18 1.61 -2.77
N THR A 30 -6.01 1.66 -1.46
CA THR A 30 -6.36 2.84 -0.66
C THR A 30 -5.19 3.82 -0.66
N SER A 31 -5.37 5.01 -1.24
CA SER A 31 -4.31 6.02 -1.29
C SER A 31 -3.97 6.55 0.10
N GLU A 32 -2.68 6.55 0.43
CA GLU A 32 -2.14 7.09 1.68
C GLU A 32 -1.29 8.33 1.40
N ARG A 33 -1.15 9.20 2.39
CA ARG A 33 -0.21 10.32 2.30
C ARG A 33 1.19 9.83 2.64
N LEU A 34 2.17 10.12 1.78
CA LEU A 34 3.57 9.76 2.03
C LEU A 34 4.17 10.42 3.27
N ASP A 35 3.76 11.66 3.59
CA ASP A 35 4.27 12.41 4.74
C ASP A 35 3.78 11.89 6.10
N GLY A 36 2.77 11.02 6.11
CA GLY A 36 2.28 10.29 7.28
C GLY A 36 2.19 8.79 7.04
N PHE A 37 2.98 8.26 6.10
CA PHE A 37 2.99 6.84 5.79
C PHE A 37 3.66 6.06 6.92
N ASP A 38 2.93 5.09 7.47
CA ASP A 38 3.40 4.17 8.50
C ASP A 38 3.14 2.73 8.06
N LEU A 39 4.11 1.85 8.33
CA LEU A 39 3.91 0.40 8.21
C LEU A 39 3.26 -0.10 9.50
N VAL A 40 1.97 -0.43 9.44
CA VAL A 40 1.20 -0.85 10.61
C VAL A 40 0.90 -2.35 10.56
N GLY A 41 1.45 -3.09 11.53
CA GLY A 41 1.21 -4.52 11.67
C GLY A 41 1.66 -5.33 10.44
N GLU A 42 0.83 -6.30 10.05
CA GLU A 42 1.07 -7.18 8.90
C GLU A 42 0.40 -6.68 7.61
N GLY A 43 -0.04 -5.41 7.58
CA GLY A 43 -0.65 -4.81 6.40
C GLY A 43 0.32 -4.78 5.22
N LEU A 44 -0.17 -5.09 4.02
CA LEU A 44 0.57 -4.86 2.80
C LEU A 44 0.43 -3.42 2.36
N HIS A 45 1.54 -2.84 1.93
CA HIS A 45 1.61 -1.50 1.38
C HIS A 45 2.34 -1.53 0.04
N MET A 46 2.02 -0.55 -0.81
CA MET A 46 2.72 -0.31 -2.07
C MET A 46 3.22 1.13 -2.12
N LEU A 47 4.51 1.28 -2.43
CA LEU A 47 5.11 2.56 -2.80
C LEU A 47 5.27 2.62 -4.32
N ALA A 48 4.95 3.76 -4.92
CA ALA A 48 5.04 3.95 -6.36
C ALA A 48 5.61 5.33 -6.71
N ARG A 49 6.21 5.42 -7.90
CA ARG A 49 6.58 6.68 -8.54
C ARG A 49 5.81 6.84 -9.84
N GLY A 50 4.90 7.81 -9.88
CA GLY A 50 3.94 7.96 -10.96
C GLY A 50 3.09 6.69 -11.12
N THR A 51 3.31 5.96 -12.21
CA THR A 51 2.59 4.72 -12.57
C THR A 51 3.39 3.45 -12.29
N MET A 52 4.60 3.57 -11.73
CA MET A 52 5.53 2.46 -11.56
C MET A 52 5.57 2.01 -10.09
N PRO A 53 5.21 0.75 -9.78
CA PRO A 53 5.46 0.16 -8.46
C PRO A 53 6.97 0.14 -8.17
N MET A 54 7.35 0.58 -6.97
CA MET A 54 8.74 0.63 -6.51
C MET A 54 9.02 -0.42 -5.43
N TRP A 55 8.03 -0.70 -4.59
CA TRP A 55 8.10 -1.68 -3.52
C TRP A 55 6.67 -2.08 -3.12
N VAL A 56 6.47 -3.37 -2.86
CA VAL A 56 5.24 -3.93 -2.29
C VAL A 56 5.65 -4.83 -1.14
N GLY A 57 5.07 -4.65 0.05
CA GLY A 57 5.41 -5.46 1.21
C GLY A 57 4.82 -4.95 2.52
N SER A 58 5.21 -5.59 3.60
CA SER A 58 4.77 -5.35 4.97
C SER A 58 5.92 -4.83 5.86
N ALA A 59 5.60 -4.49 7.11
CA ALA A 59 6.62 -4.23 8.14
C ALA A 59 7.54 -5.44 8.36
N SER A 60 6.97 -6.65 8.33
CA SER A 60 7.70 -7.91 8.50
C SER A 60 8.79 -8.06 7.44
N ASP A 61 8.48 -7.75 6.18
CA ASP A 61 9.47 -7.80 5.09
C ASP A 61 10.63 -6.82 5.31
N VAL A 62 10.34 -5.62 5.83
CA VAL A 62 11.38 -4.63 6.15
C VAL A 62 12.24 -5.10 7.33
N ILE A 63 11.67 -5.78 8.31
CA ILE A 63 12.40 -6.24 9.50
C ILE A 63 13.25 -7.48 9.18
N HIS A 64 12.65 -8.46 8.51
CA HIS A 64 13.20 -9.81 8.39
C HIS A 64 13.89 -10.09 7.04
N ASP A 65 13.61 -9.34 5.97
CA ASP A 65 14.30 -9.48 4.67
C ASP A 65 15.20 -8.27 4.37
N ALA A 66 16.51 -8.50 4.32
CA ALA A 66 17.49 -7.48 4.00
C ALA A 66 17.33 -6.92 2.56
N ALA A 67 16.92 -7.75 1.61
CA ALA A 67 16.74 -7.33 0.23
C ALA A 67 15.48 -6.46 0.09
N SER A 68 14.36 -6.88 0.68
CA SER A 68 13.14 -6.04 0.76
C SER A 68 13.41 -4.72 1.47
N ARG A 69 14.10 -4.72 2.61
CA ARG A 69 14.48 -3.50 3.33
C ARG A 69 15.31 -2.52 2.47
N ALA A 70 16.24 -3.02 1.66
CA ALA A 70 17.01 -2.17 0.76
C ALA A 70 16.12 -1.52 -0.32
N ARG A 71 15.22 -2.31 -0.93
CA ARG A 71 14.24 -1.79 -1.91
C ARG A 71 13.27 -0.79 -1.29
N PHE A 72 12.78 -1.06 -0.09
CA PHE A 72 11.92 -0.14 0.68
C PHE A 72 12.60 1.21 0.89
N ARG A 73 13.87 1.24 1.32
CA ARG A 73 14.61 2.50 1.53
C ARG A 73 14.79 3.30 0.25
N LEU A 74 15.04 2.63 -0.88
CA LEU A 74 15.13 3.28 -2.20
C LEU A 74 13.77 3.82 -2.64
N ALA A 75 12.71 3.03 -2.47
CA ALA A 75 11.34 3.42 -2.78
C ALA A 75 10.92 4.63 -1.94
N LEU A 76 11.17 4.64 -0.63
CA LEU A 76 10.82 5.74 0.26
C LEU A 76 11.50 7.06 -0.13
N ALA A 77 12.72 7.00 -0.68
CA ALA A 77 13.44 8.18 -1.15
C ALA A 77 12.93 8.73 -2.50
N ALA A 78 12.21 7.94 -3.28
CA ALA A 78 11.87 8.25 -4.68
C ALA A 78 10.37 8.24 -5.00
N ALA A 79 9.55 7.59 -4.17
CA ALA A 79 8.12 7.46 -4.36
C ALA A 79 7.42 8.82 -4.22
N ASP A 80 6.36 9.00 -5.02
CA ASP A 80 5.45 10.13 -4.93
C ASP A 80 4.03 9.70 -4.53
N ARG A 81 3.80 8.38 -4.40
CA ARG A 81 2.52 7.78 -4.02
C ARG A 81 2.73 6.60 -3.06
N ALA A 82 1.83 6.46 -2.10
CA ALA A 82 1.74 5.33 -1.19
C ALA A 82 0.31 4.78 -1.18
N PHE A 83 0.19 3.48 -0.95
CA PHE A 83 -1.10 2.80 -0.85
C PHE A 83 -1.09 1.72 0.21
N ALA A 84 -2.21 1.60 0.91
CA ALA A 84 -2.56 0.37 1.61
C ALA A 84 -3.20 -0.63 0.64
N VAL A 85 -2.83 -1.90 0.80
CA VAL A 85 -3.27 -3.01 -0.03
C VAL A 85 -4.04 -4.00 0.85
N GLU A 86 -5.29 -4.26 0.49
CA GLU A 86 -6.03 -5.37 1.08
C GLU A 86 -5.51 -6.70 0.54
N ALA A 87 -5.05 -7.57 1.44
CA ALA A 87 -4.64 -8.93 1.13
C ALA A 87 -5.33 -9.91 2.07
N GLY A 88 -5.46 -11.16 1.62
CA GLY A 88 -5.96 -12.24 2.47
C GLY A 88 -5.04 -12.50 3.67
N ASP A 89 -5.59 -13.09 4.73
CA ASP A 89 -4.87 -13.32 5.98
C ASP A 89 -3.79 -14.42 5.88
N ASP A 90 -3.84 -15.26 4.85
CA ASP A 90 -2.88 -16.33 4.63
C ASP A 90 -1.66 -15.90 3.81
N GLU A 91 -0.54 -16.56 4.07
CA GLU A 91 0.75 -16.22 3.47
C GLU A 91 0.78 -16.39 1.94
N LEU A 92 0.13 -17.44 1.41
CA LEU A 92 0.11 -17.68 -0.03
C LEU A 92 -0.66 -16.58 -0.76
N SER A 93 -1.79 -16.15 -0.19
CA SER A 93 -2.55 -15.00 -0.71
C SER A 93 -1.70 -13.74 -0.70
N ARG A 94 -1.01 -13.43 0.41
CA ARG A 94 -0.09 -12.27 0.48
C ARG A 94 1.00 -12.33 -0.57
N MET A 95 1.72 -13.44 -0.68
CA MET A 95 2.78 -13.63 -1.68
C MET A 95 2.25 -13.46 -3.11
N THR A 96 1.05 -13.96 -3.38
CA THR A 96 0.39 -13.80 -4.69
C THR A 96 0.09 -12.33 -4.98
N VAL A 97 -0.45 -11.60 -4.00
CA VAL A 97 -0.73 -10.15 -4.15
C VAL A 97 0.55 -9.36 -4.37
N VAL A 98 1.60 -9.63 -3.60
CA VAL A 98 2.92 -8.97 -3.76
C VAL A 98 3.45 -9.19 -5.17
N TRP A 99 3.56 -10.45 -5.60
CA TRP A 99 4.06 -10.81 -6.93
C TRP A 99 3.27 -10.14 -8.06
N ASP A 100 1.95 -10.02 -7.88
CA ASP A 100 1.05 -9.44 -8.86
C ASP A 100 1.20 -7.91 -8.95
N LEU A 101 1.32 -7.25 -7.80
CA LEU A 101 1.45 -5.78 -7.69
C LEU A 101 2.83 -5.25 -8.03
N GLU A 102 3.89 -6.05 -7.88
CA GLU A 102 5.25 -5.67 -8.34
C GLU A 102 5.29 -5.37 -9.85
N GLY A 103 4.39 -5.98 -10.63
CA GLY A 103 4.25 -5.75 -12.07
C GLY A 103 2.97 -5.00 -12.45
N ALA A 104 2.31 -4.35 -11.51
CA ALA A 104 1.02 -3.70 -11.75
C ALA A 104 1.14 -2.35 -12.47
N GLU A 105 0.04 -1.94 -13.08
CA GLU A 105 -0.14 -0.63 -13.69
C GLU A 105 -1.45 0.01 -13.21
N PRO A 106 -1.53 1.34 -13.11
CA PRO A 106 -2.76 2.01 -12.72
C PRO A 106 -3.79 1.95 -13.86
N VAL A 107 -5.05 1.76 -13.49
CA VAL A 107 -6.17 1.75 -14.43
C VAL A 107 -6.71 3.17 -14.56
N ASN A 108 -6.50 3.78 -15.72
CA ASN A 108 -7.04 5.10 -16.00
C ASN A 108 -8.56 5.02 -16.24
N GLY A 109 -9.33 5.93 -15.63
CA GLY A 109 -10.76 6.11 -15.93
C GLY A 109 -11.76 5.35 -15.06
N LEU A 110 -11.32 4.51 -14.12
CA LEU A 110 -12.20 3.95 -13.06
C LEU A 110 -11.74 4.46 -11.69
N SER A 111 -12.41 5.49 -11.16
CA SER A 111 -12.44 5.68 -9.70
C SER A 111 -13.28 4.53 -9.13
N ALA A 112 -12.75 3.79 -8.14
CA ALA A 112 -13.60 2.85 -7.41
C ALA A 112 -14.76 3.64 -6.78
N ALA A 113 -15.98 3.15 -7.01
CA ALA A 113 -17.23 3.80 -6.65
C ALA A 113 -17.68 3.40 -5.24
#